data_AF-A0A6G8PXY1-F1
#
_entry.id   AF-A0A6G8PXY1-F1
#
_cell.length_a   1.000
_cell.length_b   1.000
_cell.length_c   1.000
_cell.angle_alpha   90.00
_cell.angle_beta   90.00
_cell.angle_gamma   90.00
#
_symmetry.space_group_name_H-M   'P 1'
#
loop_
_entity.id
_entity.type
_entity.pdbx_description
1 polymer ?
#
loop_
_entity_poly.entity_id
_entity_poly.type
_entity_poly.pdbx_seq_one_letter_code
_entity_poly.pdbx_strand_id
1 'polypeptide(L)'
;MKAVEERNGASGGWVGPGSAGFDRLLEGIGAGAAARDADPAFPEEPFRSLASAGLLSLPVPELPDGPGRRATVGEEWRVLRAVAAADGSVGRILDGHYNAVERLTVLAPSPFAAGSSRRSPPGSCAWGSGGRPRPRRGRARAPRA
;
A
#
# COMPACT_ATOMS: atom_id res chain seq x y z
N MET A 1 6.18 -0.68 -40.04
CA MET A 1 6.77 -0.26 -38.75
C MET A 1 6.05 1.02 -38.31
N LYS A 2 5.09 0.91 -37.37
CA LYS A 2 4.39 2.08 -36.80
C LYS A 2 4.93 2.31 -35.38
N ALA A 3 5.31 3.55 -35.12
CA ALA A 3 5.77 4.04 -33.83
C ALA A 3 4.74 3.73 -32.74
N VAL A 4 5.21 3.21 -31.62
CA VAL A 4 4.44 3.09 -30.38
C VAL A 4 4.50 4.46 -29.71
N GLU A 5 3.40 5.19 -29.85
CA GLU A 5 3.19 6.50 -29.23
C GLU A 5 2.88 6.32 -27.75
N GLU A 6 3.78 6.84 -26.91
CA GLU A 6 3.61 6.94 -25.46
C GLU A 6 2.35 7.76 -25.16
N ARG A 7 1.32 7.08 -24.61
CA ARG A 7 0.14 7.77 -24.10
C ARG A 7 0.36 8.12 -22.64
N ASN A 8 0.64 9.39 -22.40
CA ASN A 8 0.53 10.07 -21.11
C ASN A 8 -0.86 9.79 -20.49
N GLY A 9 -0.88 9.03 -19.40
CA GLY A 9 -2.09 8.67 -18.64
C GLY A 9 -2.47 9.72 -17.61
N ALA A 10 -3.77 10.00 -17.52
CA ALA A 10 -4.39 11.06 -16.75
C ALA A 10 -4.42 10.81 -15.21
N SER A 11 -4.07 11.87 -14.46
CA SER A 11 -4.55 12.30 -13.13
C SER A 11 -4.84 11.24 -12.04
N GLY A 12 -3.81 10.93 -11.25
CA GLY A 12 -3.84 10.11 -10.03
C GLY A 12 -2.50 9.41 -9.86
N GLY A 13 -1.48 10.16 -9.44
CA GLY A 13 -0.06 9.91 -9.69
C GLY A 13 0.46 8.54 -9.25
N TRP A 14 0.36 7.55 -10.14
CA TRP A 14 1.11 6.32 -10.03
C TRP A 14 2.61 6.63 -10.14
N VAL A 15 3.35 6.28 -9.09
CA VAL A 15 4.80 6.41 -9.05
C VAL A 15 5.41 5.04 -9.32
N GLY A 16 5.68 4.78 -10.60
CA GLY A 16 6.12 3.46 -11.07
C GLY A 16 7.59 3.16 -10.80
N PRO A 17 7.98 1.86 -10.71
CA PRO A 17 9.38 1.45 -10.63
C PRO A 17 10.25 2.07 -11.74
N GLY A 18 11.44 2.54 -11.38
CA GLY A 18 12.37 3.20 -12.30
C GLY A 18 12.12 4.69 -12.52
N SER A 19 11.16 5.29 -11.80
CA SER A 19 10.96 6.74 -11.77
C SER A 19 11.69 7.39 -10.59
N ALA A 20 12.13 8.63 -10.74
CA ALA A 20 12.76 9.39 -9.65
C ALA A 20 11.84 9.58 -8.43
N GLY A 21 10.52 9.60 -8.64
CA GLY A 21 9.56 9.63 -7.54
C GLY A 21 9.55 8.32 -6.74
N PHE A 22 9.75 7.19 -7.41
CA PHE A 22 9.77 5.87 -6.78
C PHE A 22 11.03 5.70 -5.96
N ASP A 23 12.17 6.12 -6.50
CA ASP A 23 13.45 6.07 -5.81
C ASP A 23 13.42 6.90 -4.52
N ARG A 24 12.89 8.13 -4.58
CA ARG A 24 12.70 8.97 -3.37
C ARG A 24 11.76 8.36 -2.34
N LEU A 25 10.71 7.68 -2.80
CA LEU A 25 9.80 6.96 -1.89
C LEU A 25 10.55 5.82 -1.19
N LEU A 26 11.37 5.05 -1.91
CA LEU A 26 12.17 3.97 -1.33
C LEU A 26 13.22 4.49 -0.34
N GLU A 27 13.90 5.59 -0.67
CA GLU A 27 14.83 6.26 0.24
C GLU A 27 14.15 6.66 1.56
N GLY A 28 12.96 7.27 1.47
CA GLY A 28 12.18 7.65 2.65
C GLY A 28 11.71 6.46 3.49
N ILE A 29 11.36 5.34 2.85
CA ILE A 29 11.05 4.10 3.54
C ILE A 29 12.29 3.56 4.25
N GLY A 30 13.41 3.44 3.53
CA GLY A 30 14.66 2.86 4.06
C GLY A 30 15.30 3.66 5.18
N ALA A 31 15.13 4.99 5.21
CA ALA A 31 15.67 5.86 6.25
C ALA A 31 15.27 5.47 7.68
N GLY A 32 14.13 4.79 7.85
CA GLY A 32 13.64 4.33 9.17
C GLY A 32 13.84 2.85 9.46
N ALA A 33 14.45 2.07 8.56
CA ALA A 33 14.48 0.61 8.65
C ALA A 33 15.21 0.10 9.90
N ALA A 34 16.44 0.56 10.13
CA ALA A 34 17.24 0.13 11.29
C ALA A 34 16.57 0.46 12.63
N ALA A 35 15.90 1.62 12.73
CA ALA A 35 15.18 2.00 13.94
C ALA A 35 13.98 1.08 14.20
N ARG A 36 13.24 0.69 13.15
CA ARG A 36 12.11 -0.26 13.27
C ARG A 36 12.56 -1.68 13.57
N ASP A 37 13.70 -2.11 13.04
CA ASP A 37 14.28 -3.41 13.37
C ASP A 37 14.67 -3.47 14.86
N ALA A 38 15.18 -2.36 15.42
CA ALA A 38 15.55 -2.26 16.82
C ALA A 38 14.34 -2.12 17.77
N ASP A 39 13.32 -1.37 17.37
CA ASP A 39 12.08 -1.14 18.14
C ASP A 39 10.84 -1.36 17.24
N PRO A 40 10.32 -2.60 17.18
CA PRO A 40 9.25 -2.95 16.26
C PRO A 40 7.95 -2.18 16.53
N ALA A 41 7.58 -1.34 15.57
CA ALA A 41 6.32 -0.60 15.55
C ALA A 41 5.71 -0.66 14.14
N PHE A 42 4.40 -0.43 14.04
CA PHE A 42 3.74 -0.35 12.74
C PHE A 42 4.28 0.86 11.94
N PRO A 43 4.70 0.67 10.68
CA PRO A 43 5.29 1.74 9.86
C PRO A 43 4.22 2.66 9.25
N GLU A 44 3.63 3.53 10.07
CA GLU A 44 2.55 4.45 9.66
C GLU A 44 2.94 5.35 8.48
N GLU A 45 4.07 6.07 8.57
CA GLU A 45 4.50 7.00 7.51
C GLU A 45 4.89 6.30 6.19
N PRO A 46 5.65 5.18 6.20
CA PRO A 46 5.83 4.36 5.00
C PRO A 46 4.51 3.96 4.34
N PHE A 47 3.53 3.48 5.10
CA PHE A 47 2.24 3.07 4.54
C PHE A 47 1.41 4.25 4.02
N ARG A 48 1.46 5.42 4.65
CA ARG A 48 0.84 6.64 4.13
C ARG A 48 1.46 7.05 2.78
N SER A 49 2.78 6.92 2.66
CA SER A 49 3.51 7.22 1.42
C SER A 49 3.16 6.23 0.30
N LEU A 50 3.14 4.93 0.60
CA LEU A 50 2.71 3.89 -0.35
C LEU A 50 1.27 4.10 -0.83
N ALA A 51 0.36 4.49 0.08
CA ALA A 51 -1.02 4.77 -0.27
C ALA A 51 -1.15 6.00 -1.18
N SER A 52 -0.41 7.07 -0.87
CA SER A 52 -0.40 8.31 -1.67
C SER A 52 0.17 8.08 -3.07
N ALA A 53 1.09 7.13 -3.23
CA ALA A 53 1.66 6.70 -4.51
C ALA A 53 0.77 5.69 -5.27
N GLY A 54 -0.39 5.32 -4.72
CA GLY A 54 -1.30 4.33 -5.32
C GLY A 54 -0.81 2.89 -5.24
N LEU A 55 0.28 2.60 -4.52
CA LEU A 55 0.95 1.30 -4.52
C LEU A 55 0.20 0.23 -3.70
N LEU A 56 -0.69 0.64 -2.79
CA LEU A 56 -1.58 -0.29 -2.07
C LEU A 56 -2.68 -0.85 -2.97
N SER A 57 -3.03 -0.16 -4.06
CA SER A 57 -4.13 -0.55 -4.95
C SER A 57 -3.69 -1.40 -6.14
N LEU A 58 -2.39 -1.72 -6.29
CA LEU A 58 -1.89 -2.52 -7.41
C LEU A 58 -2.61 -3.87 -7.62
N PRO A 59 -2.90 -4.69 -6.57
CA PRO A 59 -3.56 -5.98 -6.77
C PRO A 59 -5.07 -5.87 -7.01
N VAL A 60 -5.66 -4.66 -6.88
CA VAL A 60 -7.10 -4.46 -7.04
C VAL A 60 -7.48 -4.71 -8.51
N PRO A 61 -8.46 -5.59 -8.79
CA PRO A 61 -8.93 -5.84 -10.14
C PRO A 61 -9.47 -4.57 -10.81
N GLU A 62 -9.32 -4.52 -12.12
CA GLU A 62 -9.96 -3.50 -12.94
C GLU A 62 -11.50 -3.65 -12.86
N LEU A 63 -12.17 -2.53 -12.61
CA LEU A 63 -13.63 -2.47 -12.65
C LEU A 63 -14.06 -2.17 -14.09
N PRO A 64 -15.17 -2.77 -14.60
CA PRO A 64 -15.62 -2.57 -15.99
C PRO A 64 -15.76 -1.11 -16.44
N ASP A 65 -16.09 -0.20 -15.52
CA ASP A 65 -16.24 1.24 -15.77
C ASP A 65 -15.21 2.08 -14.99
N GLY A 66 -14.13 1.46 -14.51
CA GLY A 66 -13.10 2.11 -13.71
C GLY A 66 -12.01 2.76 -14.56
N PRO A 67 -11.46 3.92 -14.15
CA PRO A 67 -10.29 4.47 -14.82
C PRO A 67 -9.05 3.64 -14.44
N GLY A 68 -8.41 3.02 -15.43
CA GLY A 68 -7.06 2.46 -15.30
C GLY A 68 -6.97 0.95 -15.49
N ARG A 69 -5.74 0.48 -15.73
CA ARG A 69 -5.42 -0.94 -15.99
C ARG A 69 -5.05 -1.65 -14.68
N ARG A 70 -5.43 -2.92 -14.54
CA ARG A 70 -4.88 -3.77 -13.46
C ARG A 70 -3.35 -3.86 -13.57
N ALA A 71 -2.63 -3.72 -12.46
CA ALA A 71 -1.20 -4.03 -12.46
C ALA A 71 -0.98 -5.49 -12.89
N THR A 72 0.12 -5.75 -13.59
CA THR A 72 0.55 -7.13 -13.84
C THR A 72 1.18 -7.70 -12.57
N VAL A 73 1.12 -9.01 -12.41
CA VAL A 73 1.83 -9.73 -11.33
C VAL A 73 3.32 -9.33 -11.33
N GLY A 74 3.95 -9.21 -12.50
CA GLY A 74 5.34 -8.77 -12.61
C GLY A 74 5.61 -7.37 -12.05
N GLU A 75 4.66 -6.45 -12.14
CA GLU A 75 4.76 -5.10 -11.57
C GLU A 75 4.55 -5.10 -10.06
N GLU A 76 3.55 -5.83 -9.57
CA GLU A 76 3.32 -6.05 -8.14
C GLU A 76 4.59 -6.59 -7.48
N TRP A 77 5.21 -7.60 -8.08
CA TRP A 77 6.45 -8.20 -7.59
C TRP A 77 7.67 -7.28 -7.66
N ARG A 78 7.77 -6.41 -8.68
CA ARG A 78 8.86 -5.41 -8.75
C ARG A 78 8.75 -4.41 -7.61
N VAL A 79 7.55 -3.91 -7.34
CA VAL A 79 7.29 -3.00 -6.22
C VAL A 79 7.57 -3.69 -4.89
N LEU A 80 7.03 -4.90 -4.69
CA LEU A 80 7.21 -5.63 -3.44
C LEU A 80 8.69 -5.88 -3.13
N ARG A 81 9.47 -6.34 -4.12
CA ARG A 81 10.91 -6.56 -3.93
C ARG A 81 11.67 -5.27 -3.60
N ALA A 82 11.34 -4.18 -4.27
CA ALA A 82 12.00 -2.90 -4.04
C ALA A 82 11.69 -2.35 -2.63
N VAL A 83 10.43 -2.41 -2.20
CA VAL A 83 10.03 -2.00 -0.84
C VAL A 83 10.67 -2.90 0.21
N ALA A 84 10.66 -4.22 0.02
CA ALA A 84 11.29 -5.16 0.94
C ALA A 84 12.82 -4.99 1.04
N ALA A 85 13.48 -4.57 -0.05
CA ALA A 85 14.90 -4.24 -0.04
C ALA A 85 15.20 -2.94 0.71
N ALA A 86 14.30 -1.95 0.64
CA ALA A 86 14.42 -0.70 1.40
C ALA A 86 14.14 -0.91 2.89
N ASP A 87 13.11 -1.69 3.22
CA ASP A 87 12.75 -2.06 4.59
C ASP A 87 11.99 -3.39 4.60
N GLY A 88 12.59 -4.41 5.23
CA GLY A 88 12.02 -5.76 5.29
C GLY A 88 10.71 -5.85 6.06
N SER A 89 10.54 -5.04 7.12
CA SER A 89 9.30 -5.00 7.91
C SER A 89 8.13 -4.43 7.09
N VAL A 90 8.39 -3.34 6.36
CA VAL A 90 7.41 -2.70 5.47
C VAL A 90 7.06 -3.64 4.33
N GLY A 91 8.07 -4.24 3.69
CA GLY A 91 7.88 -5.22 2.63
C GLY A 91 7.03 -6.40 3.07
N ARG A 92 7.23 -6.94 4.27
CA ARG A 92 6.43 -8.06 4.78
C ARG A 92 4.98 -7.69 5.04
N ILE A 93 4.71 -6.48 5.53
CA ILE A 93 3.32 -6.03 5.74
C ILE A 93 2.66 -5.77 4.38
N LEU A 94 3.39 -5.23 3.41
CA LEU A 94 2.89 -5.01 2.05
C LEU A 94 2.54 -6.32 1.33
N ASP A 95 3.38 -7.35 1.47
CA ASP A 95 3.09 -8.70 0.97
C ASP A 95 1.78 -9.25 1.55
N GLY A 96 1.64 -9.17 2.88
CA GLY A 96 0.41 -9.58 3.57
C GLY A 96 -0.83 -8.80 3.11
N HIS A 97 -0.65 -7.52 2.75
CA HIS A 97 -1.71 -6.70 2.18
C HIS A 97 -2.12 -7.17 0.78
N TYR A 98 -1.16 -7.39 -0.12
CA TYR A 98 -1.46 -7.88 -1.47
C TYR A 98 -2.17 -9.23 -1.42
N ASN A 99 -1.68 -10.14 -0.58
CA ASN A 99 -2.31 -11.43 -0.36
C ASN A 99 -3.75 -11.29 0.16
N ALA A 100 -4.01 -10.36 1.09
CA ALA A 100 -5.35 -10.12 1.61
C ALA A 100 -6.30 -9.60 0.51
N VAL A 101 -5.85 -8.69 -0.34
CA VAL A 101 -6.66 -8.17 -1.47
C VAL A 101 -6.96 -9.26 -2.48
N GLU A 102 -5.98 -10.10 -2.81
CA GLU A 102 -6.18 -11.26 -3.69
C GLU A 102 -7.22 -12.23 -3.10
N ARG A 103 -7.08 -12.58 -1.82
CA ARG A 103 -8.05 -13.45 -1.13
C ARG A 103 -9.46 -12.88 -1.13
N LEU A 104 -9.62 -11.58 -0.87
CA LEU A 104 -10.92 -10.93 -0.93
C LEU A 104 -11.49 -10.95 -2.35
N THR A 105 -10.65 -10.75 -3.36
CA THR A 105 -11.07 -10.81 -4.77
C THR A 105 -11.59 -12.19 -5.15
N VAL A 106 -10.94 -13.26 -4.68
CA VAL A 106 -11.29 -14.64 -5.03
C VAL A 106 -12.45 -15.18 -4.19
N LEU A 107 -12.52 -14.82 -2.91
CA LEU A 107 -13.40 -15.48 -1.93
C LEU A 107 -14.60 -14.63 -1.50
N ALA A 108 -14.60 -13.32 -1.73
CA ALA A 108 -15.70 -12.48 -1.29
C ALA A 108 -16.98 -12.74 -2.12
N PRO A 109 -18.15 -12.93 -1.48
CA PRO A 109 -19.43 -12.95 -2.18
C PRO A 109 -19.63 -11.66 -2.98
N SER A 110 -20.28 -11.76 -4.16
CA SER A 110 -20.31 -10.71 -5.19
C SER A 110 -20.70 -9.28 -4.76
N PRO A 111 -21.52 -9.00 -3.72
CA PRO A 111 -21.74 -7.61 -3.30
C PRO A 111 -20.58 -6.98 -2.50
N PHE A 112 -19.65 -7.77 -1.93
CA PHE A 112 -18.47 -7.25 -1.22
C PHE A 112 -17.33 -6.90 -2.18
N ALA A 113 -17.16 -7.65 -3.27
CA ALA A 113 -16.17 -7.37 -4.31
C ALA A 113 -16.42 -6.05 -5.04
N ALA A 114 -17.70 -5.69 -5.25
CA ALA A 114 -18.13 -4.45 -5.89
C ALA A 114 -18.20 -3.22 -4.94
N GLY A 115 -18.38 -3.45 -3.63
CA GLY A 115 -18.61 -2.38 -2.63
C GLY A 115 -17.38 -1.98 -1.81
N SER A 116 -16.46 -2.90 -1.53
CA SER A 116 -15.22 -2.62 -0.77
C SER A 116 -14.19 -1.83 -1.59
N SER A 117 -14.15 -2.05 -2.91
CA SER A 117 -13.35 -1.28 -3.87
C SER A 117 -13.83 0.18 -4.01
N ARG A 118 -15.12 0.44 -3.74
CA ARG A 118 -15.75 1.75 -3.93
C ARG A 118 -15.73 2.65 -2.68
N ARG A 119 -15.35 2.12 -1.51
CA ARG A 119 -15.45 2.80 -0.21
C ARG A 119 -14.13 2.96 0.54
N SER A 120 -12.99 2.75 -0.13
CA SER A 120 -11.69 3.12 0.40
C SER A 120 -11.27 4.48 -0.17
N PRO A 121 -11.34 5.58 0.59
CA PRO A 121 -10.64 6.79 0.21
C PRO A 121 -9.13 6.50 0.10
N PRO A 122 -8.39 7.18 -0.78
CA PRO A 122 -6.94 7.03 -0.87
C PRO A 122 -6.32 7.25 0.53
N GLY A 123 -5.68 6.21 1.07
CA GLY A 123 -5.00 6.28 2.38
C GLY A 123 -5.58 5.47 3.54
N SER A 124 -6.78 4.87 3.46
CA SER A 124 -7.47 4.39 4.68
C SER A 124 -7.45 2.88 4.96
N CYS A 125 -6.83 2.06 4.12
CA CYS A 125 -7.01 0.60 4.23
C CYS A 125 -5.70 -0.17 4.25
N ALA A 126 -5.01 -0.13 5.39
CA ALA A 126 -4.01 -1.13 5.74
C ALA A 126 -4.72 -2.41 6.17
N TRP A 127 -4.93 -3.33 5.23
CA TRP A 127 -5.38 -4.69 5.55
C TRP A 127 -4.17 -5.59 5.71
N GLY A 128 -3.96 -6.15 6.90
CA GLY A 128 -2.88 -7.08 7.19
C GLY A 128 -3.08 -7.74 8.57
N SER A 129 -2.56 -8.94 8.76
CA SER A 129 -2.59 -9.68 10.03
C SER A 129 -1.57 -9.17 11.07
N GLY A 130 -0.88 -8.07 10.77
CA GLY A 130 0.07 -7.42 11.68
C GLY A 130 -0.65 -6.89 12.93
N GLY A 131 -0.18 -7.33 14.10
CA GLY A 131 -0.81 -7.14 15.41
C GLY A 131 -1.49 -5.78 15.63
N ARG A 132 -2.69 -5.84 16.22
CA ARG A 132 -3.46 -4.66 16.65
C ARG A 132 -2.55 -3.67 17.41
N PRO A 133 -2.63 -2.36 17.14
CA PRO A 133 -1.97 -1.37 17.97
C PRO A 133 -2.47 -1.51 19.41
N ARG A 134 -1.53 -1.58 20.36
CA ARG A 134 -1.88 -1.54 21.79
C ARG A 134 -2.49 -0.17 22.10
N PRO A 135 -3.65 -0.11 22.79
CA PRO A 135 -4.24 1.16 23.16
C PRO A 135 -3.28 1.93 24.07
N ARG A 136 -3.00 3.18 23.68
CA ARG A 136 -2.22 4.13 24.48
C ARG A 136 -2.97 4.33 25.80
N ARG A 137 -2.39 3.89 26.93
CA ARG A 137 -2.98 4.10 28.26
C ARG A 137 -3.23 5.60 28.46
N GLY A 138 -4.50 6.00 28.54
CA GLY A 138 -4.89 7.35 28.90
C GLY A 138 -4.36 7.69 30.29
N ARG A 139 -3.81 8.90 30.44
CA ARG A 139 -3.43 9.44 31.75
C ARG A 139 -4.65 9.48 32.66
N ALA A 140 -4.50 8.94 33.86
CA ALA A 140 -5.51 9.02 34.91
C ALA A 140 -5.85 10.50 35.19
N ARG A 141 -7.13 10.82 35.17
CA ARG A 141 -7.65 12.13 35.56
C ARG A 141 -7.59 12.20 37.09
N ALA A 142 -6.88 13.19 37.64
CA ALA A 142 -6.84 13.41 39.08
C ALA A 142 -8.25 13.72 39.63
N PRO A 143 -8.58 13.28 40.85
CA PRO A 143 -9.86 13.60 41.47
C PRO A 143 -9.94 15.11 41.76
N ARG A 144 -11.11 15.70 41.49
CA ARG A 144 -11.40 17.08 41.89
C ARG A 144 -11.62 17.11 43.40
N ALA A 145 -10.97 18.07 44.05
CA ALA A 145 -11.20 18.45 45.44
C ALA A 145 -12.61 19.03 45.64
#